data_AF-A0A3D3RGW5-F1
#
_entry.id   AF-A0A3D3RGW5-F1
#
_cell.length_a   1.000
_cell.length_b   1.000
_cell.length_c   1.000
_cell.angle_alpha   90.00
_cell.angle_beta   90.00
_cell.angle_gamma   90.00
#
_symmetry.space_group_name_H-M   'P 1'
#
loop_
_entity.id
_entity.type
_entity.pdbx_description
1 polymer ?
#
loop_
_entity_poly.entity_id
_entity_poly.type
_entity_poly.pdbx_seq_one_letter_code
_entity_poly.pdbx_strand_id
1 'polypeptide(L)'
;MDVKNRKNYLKNILLIPIIVPCTYYFLWDEEEIVGLFKVRHWLNEALKKGAGHIGYGILKQYRGKGYGTKGLALSIEKLKQTMKKEEVYLSCSKKLPASLTL
;
A
#
# COMPACT_ATOMS: atom_id res chain seq x y z
N MET A 1 -15.73 -8.45 2.67
CA MET A 1 -14.48 -7.66 2.65
C MET A 1 -14.47 -6.80 1.38
N ASP A 2 -14.31 -5.49 1.52
CA ASP A 2 -14.38 -4.52 0.41
C ASP A 2 -13.19 -3.54 0.48
N VAL A 3 -12.84 -2.91 -0.65
CA VAL A 3 -11.77 -1.91 -0.73
C VAL A 3 -12.32 -0.61 -1.26
N LYS A 4 -12.46 0.37 -0.35
CA LYS A 4 -12.91 1.73 -0.68
C LYS A 4 -11.71 2.66 -0.84
N ASN A 5 -11.76 3.50 -1.87
CA ASN A 5 -10.73 4.52 -2.11
C ASN A 5 -11.20 5.89 -1.63
N ARG A 6 -10.24 6.72 -1.19
CA ARG A 6 -10.46 8.16 -1.01
C ARG A 6 -9.31 8.86 -1.70
N LYS A 7 -9.59 9.56 -2.81
CA LYS A 7 -8.58 10.33 -3.54
C LYS A 7 -8.33 11.64 -2.80
N ASN A 8 -7.25 11.71 -2.04
CA ASN A 8 -6.74 13.00 -1.56
C ASN A 8 -5.81 13.58 -2.63
N TYR A 9 -6.29 14.58 -3.36
CA TYR A 9 -5.45 15.41 -4.22
C TYR A 9 -4.75 16.47 -3.37
N LEU A 10 -3.47 16.27 -3.07
CA LEU A 10 -2.63 17.36 -2.54
C LEU A 10 -2.23 18.25 -3.72
N LYS A 11 -3.07 19.25 -4.03
CA LYS A 11 -2.70 20.37 -4.90
C LYS A 11 -1.75 21.27 -4.12
N ASN A 12 -0.53 21.41 -4.65
CA ASN A 12 0.41 22.51 -4.38
C ASN A 12 0.88 22.70 -2.92
N ILE A 13 1.68 21.78 -2.40
CA ILE A 13 2.57 22.06 -1.26
C ILE A 13 3.99 21.58 -1.61
N LEU A 14 4.94 22.51 -1.45
CA LEU A 14 6.39 22.49 -1.67
C LEU A 14 7.08 21.12 -1.88
N LEU A 15 7.92 21.09 -2.92
CA LEU A 15 8.77 19.98 -3.38
C LEU A 15 9.71 19.45 -2.28
N ILE A 16 9.27 18.40 -1.58
CA ILE A 16 10.15 17.44 -0.92
C ILE A 16 10.37 16.29 -1.91
N PRO A 17 11.61 15.85 -2.19
CA PRO A 17 11.91 14.83 -3.21
C PRO A 17 11.27 13.45 -2.97
N ILE A 18 10.48 13.27 -1.89
CA ILE A 18 9.82 12.03 -1.47
C ILE A 18 8.33 11.98 -1.87
N ILE A 19 7.74 13.08 -2.35
CA ILE A 19 6.30 13.14 -2.65
C ILE A 19 6.03 12.61 -4.06
N VAL A 20 5.64 11.34 -4.15
CA VAL A 20 5.12 10.72 -5.37
C VAL A 20 3.59 10.63 -5.31
N PRO A 21 2.88 10.67 -6.45
CA PRO A 21 1.44 10.45 -6.47
C PRO A 21 1.09 9.12 -5.80
N CYS A 22 0.20 9.17 -4.80
CA CYS A 22 -0.23 8.01 -4.03
C CYS A 22 -1.76 7.91 -3.99
N THR A 23 -2.28 6.69 -4.07
CA THR A 23 -3.67 6.37 -3.71
C THR A 23 -3.67 5.63 -2.38
N TYR A 24 -4.62 5.99 -1.50
CA TYR A 24 -4.86 5.29 -0.24
C TYR A 24 -6.12 4.43 -0.37
N TYR A 25 -5.99 3.17 0.03
CA TYR A 25 -7.04 2.17 0.04
C TYR A 25 -7.27 1.70 1.47
N PHE A 26 -8.52 1.73 1.90
CA PHE A 26 -8.93 1.14 3.16
C PHE A 26 -9.44 -0.27 2.91
N LEU A 27 -8.94 -1.23 3.68
CA LEU A 27 -9.45 -2.58 3.70
C LEU A 27 -10.58 -2.64 4.72
N TRP A 28 -11.78 -2.96 4.25
CA TRP A 28 -12.97 -3.08 5.07
C TRP A 28 -13.32 -4.54 5.26
N ASP A 29 -13.58 -4.93 6.51
CA ASP A 29 -14.31 -6.15 6.82
C ASP A 29 -15.66 -5.76 7.42
N GLU A 30 -16.72 -6.06 6.70
CA GLU A 30 -18.06 -5.52 6.98
C GLU A 30 -18.05 -3.99 7.13
N GLU A 31 -18.36 -3.48 8.33
CA GLU A 31 -18.40 -2.05 8.66
C GLU A 31 -17.12 -1.55 9.33
N GLU A 32 -16.10 -2.39 9.49
CA GLU A 32 -14.86 -2.06 10.19
C GLU A 32 -13.68 -1.91 9.23
N ILE A 33 -12.89 -0.84 9.43
CA ILE A 33 -11.61 -0.68 8.74
C ILE A 33 -10.58 -1.57 9.43
N VAL A 34 -10.06 -2.58 8.73
CA VAL A 34 -9.08 -3.53 9.27
C VAL A 34 -7.64 -3.19 8.85
N GLY A 35 -7.47 -2.39 7.80
CA GLY A 35 -6.15 -2.01 7.30
C GLY A 35 -6.13 -0.82 6.34
N LEU A 36 -4.93 -0.30 6.12
CA LEU A 36 -4.64 0.80 5.20
C LEU A 36 -3.51 0.38 4.25
N PHE A 37 -3.72 0.60 2.96
CA PHE A 37 -2.74 0.36 1.91
C PHE A 37 -2.46 1.66 1.17
N LYS A 38 -1.20 2.05 1.12
CA LYS A 38 -0.67 3.18 0.37
C LYS A 38 -0.02 2.65 -0.90
N VAL A 39 -0.61 2.99 -2.04
CA VAL A 39 -0.11 2.62 -3.37
C VAL A 39 0.50 3.84 -4.03
N ARG A 40 1.81 3.78 -4.30
CA ARG A 40 2.58 4.79 -5.02
C ARG A 40 2.58 4.44 -6.49
N HIS A 41 2.12 5.35 -7.35
CA HIS A 41 2.08 5.12 -8.81
C HIS A 41 3.48 5.29 -9.43
N TRP A 42 4.33 6.11 -8.83
CA TRP A 42 5.68 6.35 -9.33
C TRP A 42 6.67 6.19 -8.19
N LEU A 43 7.88 5.73 -8.51
CA LEU A 43 8.99 5.70 -7.57
C LEU A 43 10.14 6.54 -8.12
N ASN A 44 10.73 7.33 -7.25
CA ASN A 44 12.08 7.86 -7.45
C ASN A 44 13.11 6.80 -7.04
N GLU A 45 14.40 7.08 -7.28
CA GLU A 45 15.48 6.14 -6.97
C GLU A 45 15.56 5.75 -5.49
N ALA A 46 15.28 6.69 -4.58
CA ALA A 46 15.25 6.40 -3.14
C ALA A 46 14.14 5.41 -2.76
N LEU A 47 12.96 5.54 -3.38
CA LEU A 47 11.82 4.65 -3.13
C LEU A 47 11.98 3.29 -3.80
N LYS A 48 12.66 3.18 -4.94
CA LYS A 48 13.02 1.90 -5.57
C LYS A 48 13.95 1.06 -4.68
N LYS A 49 14.90 1.72 -4.01
CA LYS A 49 15.85 1.08 -3.08
C LYS A 49 15.33 0.97 -1.64
N GLY A 50 14.12 1.49 -1.38
CA GLY A 50 13.55 1.67 -0.06
C GLY A 50 12.11 1.20 0.03
N ALA A 51 11.18 2.11 0.28
CA ALA A 51 9.80 1.75 0.66
C ALA A 51 8.92 1.11 -0.44
N GLY A 52 9.37 1.10 -1.71
CA GLY A 52 8.65 0.48 -2.83
C GLY A 52 7.31 1.13 -3.19
N HIS A 53 6.55 0.45 -4.05
CA HIS A 53 5.23 0.88 -4.54
C HIS A 53 4.15 0.76 -3.48
N ILE A 54 4.21 -0.25 -2.62
CA ILE A 54 3.12 -0.54 -1.68
C ILE A 54 3.66 -0.46 -0.25
N GLY A 55 3.05 0.39 0.56
CA GLY A 55 3.19 0.34 2.02
C GLY A 55 1.84 0.01 2.63
N TYR A 56 1.79 -0.80 3.69
CA TYR A 56 0.53 -1.15 4.31
C TYR A 56 0.66 -1.34 5.82
N GLY A 57 -0.48 -1.27 6.50
CA GLY A 57 -0.61 -1.55 7.93
C GLY A 57 -1.94 -2.23 8.21
N ILE A 58 -1.89 -3.29 9.01
CA ILE A 58 -3.07 -3.97 9.54
C ILE A 58 -3.21 -3.61 11.02
N LEU A 59 -4.43 -3.26 11.44
CA LEU A 59 -4.75 -2.99 12.84
C LEU A 59 -4.39 -4.20 13.70
N LYS A 60 -3.87 -3.95 14.91
CA LYS A 60 -3.22 -4.98 15.74
C LYS A 60 -4.13 -6.20 15.99
N GLN A 61 -5.42 -5.98 16.26
CA GLN A 61 -6.42 -7.02 16.52
C GLN A 61 -6.82 -7.87 15.29
N TYR A 62 -6.44 -7.47 14.07
CA TYR A 62 -6.69 -8.22 12.82
C TYR A 62 -5.42 -8.83 12.22
N ARG A 63 -4.26 -8.70 12.89
CA ARG A 63 -3.01 -9.35 12.42
C ARG A 63 -3.11 -10.88 12.58
N GLY A 64 -2.37 -11.62 11.76
CA GLY A 64 -2.36 -13.09 11.79
C GLY A 64 -3.60 -13.76 11.18
N LYS A 65 -4.56 -12.99 10.65
CA LYS A 65 -5.82 -13.49 10.05
C LYS A 65 -5.83 -13.43 8.51
N GLY A 66 -4.68 -13.19 7.88
CA GLY A 66 -4.55 -13.13 6.41
C GLY A 66 -4.98 -11.82 5.72
N TYR A 67 -5.45 -10.80 6.46
CA TYR A 67 -5.85 -9.51 5.86
C TYR A 67 -4.71 -8.78 5.14
N GLY A 68 -3.46 -8.94 5.61
CA GLY A 68 -2.28 -8.38 4.95
C GLY A 68 -2.11 -8.91 3.53
N THR A 69 -2.11 -10.24 3.38
CA THR A 69 -1.99 -10.93 2.09
C THR A 69 -3.14 -10.57 1.15
N LYS A 70 -4.38 -10.61 1.64
CA LYS A 70 -5.56 -10.26 0.82
C LYS A 70 -5.53 -8.80 0.35
N GLY A 71 -5.27 -7.85 1.26
CA GLY A 71 -5.20 -6.44 0.89
C GLY A 71 -4.03 -6.11 -0.03
N LEU A 72 -2.91 -6.83 0.09
CA LEU A 72 -1.78 -6.70 -0.84
C LEU A 72 -2.14 -7.19 -2.24
N ALA A 73 -2.80 -8.35 -2.37
CA ALA A 73 -3.27 -8.88 -3.65
C ALA A 73 -4.20 -7.89 -4.36
N LEU A 74 -5.17 -7.32 -3.63
CA LEU A 74 -6.08 -6.30 -4.15
C LEU A 74 -5.35 -5.01 -4.55
N SER A 75 -4.35 -4.60 -3.78
CA SER A 75 -3.53 -3.42 -4.10
C SER A 75 -2.72 -3.61 -5.38
N ILE A 76 -2.17 -4.82 -5.61
CA ILE A 76 -1.44 -5.16 -6.84
C ILE A 76 -2.38 -5.16 -8.04
N GLU A 77 -3.60 -5.71 -7.90
CA GLU A 77 -4.60 -5.68 -8.96
C GLU A 77 -4.95 -4.24 -9.36
N LYS A 78 -5.16 -3.35 -8.37
CA LYS A 78 -5.39 -1.92 -8.64
C LYS A 78 -4.21 -1.26 -9.31
N LEU A 79 -2.98 -1.58 -8.90
CA LEU A 79 -1.80 -1.03 -9.53
C LEU A 79 -1.69 -1.47 -10.99
N LYS A 80 -1.95 -2.75 -11.30
CA LYS A 80 -2.00 -3.30 -12.67
C LYS A 80 -3.07 -2.62 -13.54
N GLN A 81 -4.24 -2.32 -12.97
CA GLN A 81 -5.30 -1.59 -13.67
C GLN A 81 -4.89 -0.15 -14.01
N THR A 82 -4.16 0.51 -13.11
CA THR A 82 -3.73 1.92 -13.29
C THR A 82 -2.43 2.07 -14.07
N MET A 83 -1.60 1.03 -14.13
CA MET A 83 -0.27 1.08 -14.73
C MET A 83 0.06 -0.23 -15.46
N LYS A 84 0.44 -0.11 -16.73
CA LYS A 84 1.07 -1.21 -17.48
C LYS A 84 2.54 -1.34 -17.09
N LYS A 85 2.83 -1.69 -15.83
CA LYS A 85 4.20 -1.98 -15.36
C LYS A 85 4.36 -3.47 -15.12
N GLU A 86 5.49 -4.00 -15.55
CA GLU A 86 5.86 -5.42 -15.39
C GLU A 86 6.37 -5.73 -13.97
N GLU A 87 6.88 -4.73 -13.25
CA GLU A 87 7.51 -4.92 -11.94
C GLU A 87 6.89 -4.07 -10.82
N VAL A 88 6.62 -4.71 -9.68
CA VAL A 88 6.12 -4.08 -8.45
C VAL A 88 7.11 -4.31 -7.32
N TYR A 89 7.73 -3.23 -6.87
CA TYR A 89 8.67 -3.23 -5.75
C TYR A 89 7.91 -3.16 -4.42
N LEU A 90 8.17 -4.10 -3.51
CA LEU A 90 7.70 -4.11 -2.13
C LEU A 90 8.92 -4.36 -1.23
N SER A 91 9.03 -3.64 -0.12
CA SER A 91 10.07 -3.91 0.87
C SER A 91 9.46 -4.18 2.23
N CYS A 92 9.91 -5.28 2.81
CA CYS A 92 9.48 -5.76 4.11
C CYS A 92 10.70 -5.80 5.03
N SER A 93 10.57 -5.25 6.24
CA SER A 93 11.63 -5.33 7.24
C SER A 93 11.65 -6.72 7.85
N LYS A 94 12.81 -7.41 7.74
CA LYS A 94 13.01 -8.72 8.39
C LYS A 94 12.88 -8.68 9.91
N LYS A 95 12.93 -7.50 10.52
CA LYS A 95 12.78 -7.29 11.97
C LYS A 95 11.31 -7.31 12.43
N LEU A 96 10.35 -7.38 11.51
CA LEU A 96 8.92 -7.50 11.79
C LEU A 96 8.43 -8.88 11.32
N PRO A 97 8.38 -9.89 12.22
CA PRO A 97 8.01 -11.26 11.85
C PRO A 97 6.64 -11.35 11.18
N ALA A 98 5.70 -10.51 11.62
CA ALA A 98 4.34 -10.49 11.11
C ALA A 98 4.22 -10.09 9.62
N SER A 99 5.25 -9.49 9.03
CA SER A 99 5.28 -9.13 7.61
C SER A 99 6.12 -10.08 6.76
N LEU A 100 6.80 -11.06 7.37
CA LEU A 100 7.54 -12.12 6.67
C LEU A 100 6.65 -13.29 6.24
N THR A 101 5.52 -13.51 6.91
CA THR A 101 4.55 -14.58 6.63
C THR A 101 3.36 -14.05 5.82
N LEU A 102 3.66 -13.25 4.78
CA LEU A 102 2.67 -12.81 3.78
C LEU A 102 2.33 -13.94 2.81
#